data_AF-A0A2U2HLX5-F1
#
_entry.id   AF-A0A2U2HLX5-F1
#
_cell.length_a   1.000
_cell.length_b   1.000
_cell.length_c   1.000
_cell.angle_alpha   90.00
_cell.angle_beta   90.00
_cell.angle_gamma   90.00
#
_symmetry.space_group_name_H-M   'P 1'
#
loop_
_entity.id
_entity.type
_entity.pdbx_description
1 polymer ?
#
loop_
_entity_poly.entity_id
_entity_poly.type
_entity_poly.pdbx_seq_one_letter_code
_entity_poly.pdbx_strand_id
1 'polypeptide(L)'
;MKDFIPHNWRLPLERGLYSGAVSSVTSALALGALGHRGAGSMFAPVNAISHWFWGDVAARRDGWSIRYTVLGYLIHHASATFWAVLFERACGRWLDHARAAPTAQAALAVSALACFTDFQLTPKRLRPGFEERLERPALAVVYVAFGCGLALGAILSRRR
;
A
#
# COMPACT_ATOMS: atom_id res chain seq x y z
N MET A 1 26.46 23.82 16.68
CA MET A 1 25.11 24.36 16.96
C MET A 1 24.18 23.64 16.00
N LYS A 2 23.25 22.82 16.50
CA LYS A 2 22.39 21.96 15.66
C LYS A 2 21.44 22.86 14.87
N ASP A 3 21.59 22.88 13.55
CA ASP A 3 20.63 23.53 12.67
C ASP A 3 19.26 22.89 12.92
N PHE A 4 18.37 23.68 13.50
CA PHE A 4 16.98 23.33 13.70
C PHE A 4 16.31 23.37 12.33
N ILE A 5 16.47 22.31 11.53
CA ILE A 5 15.81 22.18 10.22
C ILE A 5 14.30 22.20 10.50
N PRO A 6 13.54 23.23 10.09
CA PRO A 6 12.10 23.14 10.17
C PRO A 6 11.67 21.93 9.34
N HIS A 7 11.07 20.93 9.98
CA HIS A 7 10.60 19.72 9.32
C HIS A 7 9.40 20.08 8.43
N ASN A 8 9.66 20.56 7.22
CA ASN A 8 8.61 20.86 6.27
C ASN A 8 7.98 19.55 5.76
N TRP A 9 6.86 19.18 6.36
CA TRP A 9 6.07 18.00 6.02
C TRP A 9 5.13 18.21 4.84
N ARG A 10 4.93 19.46 4.39
CA ARG A 10 3.96 19.77 3.33
C ARG A 10 4.28 19.03 2.04
N LEU A 11 5.53 19.14 1.57
CA LEU A 11 5.93 18.53 0.31
C LEU A 11 5.92 16.99 0.36
N PRO A 12 6.47 16.31 1.40
CA PRO A 12 6.28 14.88 1.56
C PRO A 12 4.82 14.44 1.65
N LEU A 13 3.97 15.23 2.29
CA LEU A 13 2.54 14.94 2.38
C LEU A 13 1.87 15.04 1.01
N GLU A 14 2.06 16.14 0.27
CA GLU A 14 1.48 16.35 -1.05
C GLU A 14 1.91 15.27 -2.05
N ARG A 15 3.21 14.98 -2.11
CA ARG A 15 3.74 13.92 -2.99
C ARG A 15 3.32 12.54 -2.52
N GLY A 16 3.30 12.29 -1.21
CA GLY A 16 2.89 11.03 -0.59
C GLY A 16 1.40 10.73 -0.79
N LEU A 17 0.54 11.74 -0.78
CA LEU A 17 -0.88 11.61 -1.15
C LEU A 17 -1.03 11.12 -2.59
N TYR A 18 -0.26 11.70 -3.52
CA TYR A 18 -0.30 11.31 -4.92
C TYR A 18 0.29 9.91 -5.15
N SER A 19 1.49 9.64 -4.64
CA SER A 19 2.14 8.34 -4.83
C SER A 19 1.47 7.21 -4.06
N GLY A 20 0.90 7.52 -2.89
CA GLY A 20 0.03 6.63 -2.11
C GLY A 20 -1.25 6.27 -2.86
N ALA A 21 -1.88 7.23 -3.55
CA ALA A 21 -3.06 6.94 -4.36
C ALA A 21 -2.74 6.01 -5.53
N VAL A 22 -1.64 6.24 -6.26
CA VAL A 22 -1.21 5.36 -7.36
C VAL A 22 -0.90 3.96 -6.83
N SER A 23 -0.12 3.87 -5.74
CA SER A 23 0.23 2.59 -5.10
C SER A 23 -0.99 1.83 -4.58
N SER A 24 -1.94 2.54 -3.98
CA SER A 24 -3.21 1.99 -3.48
C SER A 24 -4.03 1.36 -4.62
N VAL A 25 -4.20 2.08 -5.73
CA VAL A 25 -4.95 1.59 -6.89
C VAL A 25 -4.27 0.39 -7.54
N THR A 26 -2.96 0.45 -7.80
CA THR A 26 -2.25 -0.66 -8.46
C THR A 26 -2.28 -1.94 -7.62
N SER A 27 -2.08 -1.82 -6.32
CA SER A 27 -2.14 -2.97 -5.40
C SER A 27 -3.57 -3.48 -5.18
N ALA A 28 -4.60 -2.60 -5.16
CA ALA A 28 -5.99 -3.00 -5.10
C ALA A 28 -6.44 -3.75 -6.37
N LEU A 29 -5.97 -3.32 -7.55
CA LEU A 29 -6.19 -4.05 -8.80
C LEU A 29 -5.52 -5.42 -8.78
N ALA A 30 -4.29 -5.51 -8.27
CA ALA A 30 -3.60 -6.79 -8.09
C ALA A 30 -4.36 -7.72 -7.12
N LEU A 31 -4.83 -7.19 -5.98
CA LEU A 31 -5.69 -7.92 -5.03
C LEU A 31 -6.93 -8.46 -5.73
N GLY A 32 -7.65 -7.64 -6.50
CA GLY A 32 -8.85 -8.06 -7.19
C GLY A 32 -8.59 -9.10 -8.28
N ALA A 33 -7.54 -8.92 -9.09
CA ALA A 33 -7.18 -9.87 -10.14
C ALA A 33 -6.75 -11.23 -9.57
N LEU A 34 -5.91 -11.24 -8.53
CA LEU A 34 -5.45 -12.46 -7.88
C LEU A 34 -6.57 -13.13 -7.08
N GLY A 35 -7.43 -12.34 -6.42
CA GLY A 35 -8.61 -12.84 -5.73
C GLY A 35 -9.59 -13.53 -6.67
N HIS A 36 -9.82 -12.96 -7.86
CA HIS A 36 -10.67 -13.59 -8.87
C HIS A 36 -10.07 -14.93 -9.35
N ARG A 37 -8.75 -14.99 -9.56
CA ARG A 37 -8.06 -16.21 -10.05
C ARG A 37 -7.92 -17.30 -8.99
N GLY A 38 -7.68 -16.95 -7.73
CA GLY A 38 -7.39 -17.92 -6.66
C GLY A 38 -8.55 -18.20 -5.70
N ALA A 39 -9.39 -17.21 -5.43
CA ALA A 39 -10.47 -17.28 -4.43
C ALA A 39 -11.88 -17.13 -5.04
N GLY A 40 -11.99 -17.05 -6.37
CA GLY A 40 -13.26 -16.90 -7.08
C GLY A 40 -13.94 -15.54 -6.92
N SER A 41 -13.30 -14.56 -6.27
CA SER A 41 -13.86 -13.21 -6.09
C SER A 41 -12.81 -12.10 -6.12
N MET A 42 -13.09 -11.07 -6.92
CA MET A 42 -12.30 -9.85 -6.97
C MET A 42 -12.45 -8.93 -5.74
N PHE A 43 -13.54 -9.07 -4.98
CA PHE A 43 -13.81 -8.21 -3.82
C PHE A 43 -13.36 -8.86 -2.52
N ALA A 44 -13.25 -10.19 -2.50
CA ALA A 44 -12.90 -10.99 -1.34
C ALA A 44 -11.63 -10.49 -0.60
N PRO A 45 -10.48 -10.27 -1.26
CA PRO A 45 -9.27 -9.81 -0.56
C PRO A 45 -9.41 -8.40 0.02
N VAL A 46 -10.10 -7.49 -0.68
CA VAL A 46 -10.33 -6.12 -0.20
C VAL A 46 -11.34 -6.09 0.95
N ASN A 47 -12.39 -6.91 0.87
CA ASN A 47 -13.35 -7.08 1.96
C ASN A 47 -12.67 -7.54 3.25
N ALA A 48 -11.73 -8.48 3.14
CA ALA A 48 -11.04 -9.04 4.29
C ALA A 48 -10.37 -7.95 5.15
N ILE A 49 -9.82 -6.90 4.57
CA ILE A 49 -9.17 -5.77 5.28
C ILE A 49 -10.06 -5.12 6.34
N SER A 50 -11.38 -5.08 6.09
CA SER A 50 -12.33 -4.52 7.05
C SER A 50 -12.52 -5.37 8.32
N HIS A 51 -11.81 -6.51 8.44
CA HIS A 51 -11.78 -7.34 9.65
C HIS A 51 -11.32 -6.59 10.90
N TRP A 52 -10.57 -5.49 10.76
CA TRP A 52 -10.23 -4.60 11.88
C TRP A 52 -11.46 -4.16 12.68
N PHE A 53 -12.59 -4.00 11.99
CA PHE A 53 -13.88 -3.60 12.57
C PHE A 53 -14.85 -4.76 12.71
N TRP A 54 -14.84 -5.71 11.75
CA TRP A 54 -15.87 -6.74 11.65
C TRP A 54 -15.41 -8.16 12.01
N GLY A 55 -14.13 -8.33 12.38
CA GLY A 55 -13.51 -9.61 12.65
C GLY A 55 -13.58 -10.57 11.46
N ASP A 56 -13.53 -11.87 11.75
CA ASP A 56 -13.42 -12.94 10.74
C ASP A 56 -14.58 -12.99 9.74
N VAL A 57 -15.71 -12.34 10.04
CA VAL A 57 -16.86 -12.26 9.13
C VAL A 57 -16.48 -11.54 7.82
N ALA A 58 -15.58 -10.55 7.89
CA ALA A 58 -15.09 -9.84 6.71
C ALA A 58 -14.33 -10.79 5.76
N ALA A 59 -13.58 -11.74 6.31
CA ALA A 59 -12.86 -12.76 5.57
C ALA A 59 -13.77 -13.85 4.98
N ARG A 60 -15.09 -13.81 5.20
CA ARG A 60 -16.06 -14.72 4.57
C ARG A 60 -16.93 -14.06 3.51
N ARG A 61 -16.75 -12.76 3.25
CA ARG A 61 -17.57 -12.01 2.29
C ARG A 61 -16.96 -11.96 0.89
N ASP A 62 -17.63 -12.55 -0.09
CA ASP A 62 -17.13 -12.60 -1.46
C ASP A 62 -17.67 -11.50 -2.36
N GLY A 63 -18.92 -11.08 -2.17
CA GLY A 63 -19.54 -10.06 -3.01
C GLY A 63 -19.10 -8.63 -2.67
N TRP A 64 -19.36 -7.72 -3.60
CA TRP A 64 -19.28 -6.29 -3.35
C TRP A 64 -20.17 -5.89 -2.16
N SER A 65 -19.68 -4.97 -1.33
CA SER A 65 -20.43 -4.43 -0.20
C SER A 65 -19.86 -3.09 0.24
N ILE A 66 -20.72 -2.09 0.48
CA ILE A 66 -20.27 -0.82 1.07
C ILE A 66 -19.56 -1.05 2.41
N ARG A 67 -20.14 -1.90 3.27
CA ARG A 67 -19.62 -2.17 4.62
C ARG A 67 -18.23 -2.79 4.64
N TYR A 68 -17.92 -3.65 3.68
CA TYR A 68 -16.67 -4.42 3.66
C TYR A 68 -15.70 -3.92 2.58
N THR A 69 -16.18 -3.69 1.35
CA THR A 69 -15.35 -3.30 0.20
C THR A 69 -14.89 -1.85 0.32
N VAL A 70 -15.81 -0.91 0.57
CA VAL A 70 -15.45 0.52 0.67
C VAL A 70 -14.59 0.76 1.89
N LEU A 71 -15.01 0.25 3.06
CA LEU A 71 -14.21 0.38 4.28
C LEU A 71 -12.84 -0.29 4.15
N GLY A 72 -12.78 -1.51 3.61
CA GLY A 72 -11.52 -2.22 3.38
C GLY A 72 -10.59 -1.44 2.45
N TYR A 73 -11.13 -0.91 1.34
CA TYR A 73 -10.35 -0.06 0.43
C TYR A 73 -9.86 1.23 1.10
N LEU A 74 -10.66 1.88 1.95
CA LEU A 74 -10.23 3.08 2.68
C LEU A 74 -9.07 2.79 3.64
N ILE A 75 -9.12 1.66 4.36
CA ILE A 75 -8.01 1.21 5.22
C ILE A 75 -6.75 0.94 4.38
N HIS A 76 -6.91 0.22 3.28
CA HIS A 76 -5.81 -0.05 2.32
C HIS A 76 -5.19 1.24 1.80
N HIS A 77 -6.02 2.19 1.38
CA HIS A 77 -5.61 3.47 0.84
C HIS A 77 -4.90 4.34 1.88
N ALA A 78 -5.41 4.36 3.12
CA ALA A 78 -4.78 5.05 4.23
C ALA A 78 -3.40 4.45 4.55
N SER A 79 -3.27 3.13 4.57
CA SER A 79 -1.99 2.43 4.76
C SER A 79 -1.00 2.73 3.63
N ALA A 80 -1.45 2.68 2.37
CA ALA A 80 -0.62 2.99 1.22
C ALA A 80 -0.11 4.43 1.25
N THR A 81 -0.98 5.36 1.62
CA THR A 81 -0.66 6.78 1.79
C THR A 81 0.33 6.98 2.92
N PHE A 82 0.14 6.32 4.06
CA PHE A 82 1.07 6.37 5.19
C PHE A 82 2.50 5.98 4.76
N TRP A 83 2.65 4.83 4.11
CA TRP A 83 3.94 4.36 3.61
C TRP A 83 4.54 5.28 2.53
N ALA A 84 3.70 5.83 1.64
CA ALA A 84 4.13 6.76 0.61
C ALA A 84 4.64 8.10 1.18
N VAL A 85 3.98 8.64 2.21
CA VAL A 85 4.44 9.84 2.93
C VAL A 85 5.76 9.58 3.63
N LEU A 86 5.93 8.41 4.27
CA LEU A 86 7.22 8.04 4.88
C LEU A 86 8.33 7.88 3.83
N PHE A 87 8.02 7.28 2.68
CA PHE A 87 8.95 7.17 1.56
C PHE A 87 9.40 8.54 1.06
N GLU A 88 8.47 9.45 0.78
CA GLU A 88 8.80 10.81 0.35
C GLU A 88 9.52 11.60 1.45
N ARG A 89 9.20 11.36 2.72
CA ARG A 89 9.87 12.02 3.84
C ARG A 89 11.32 11.57 4.01
N ALA A 90 11.59 10.29 3.81
CA ALA A 90 12.91 9.70 3.98
C ALA A 90 13.79 9.89 2.76
N CYS A 91 13.23 9.68 1.56
CA CYS A 91 13.98 9.61 0.31
C CYS A 91 13.75 10.82 -0.60
N GLY A 92 12.79 11.71 -0.31
CA GLY A 92 12.30 12.72 -1.26
C GLY A 92 13.37 13.61 -1.89
N ARG A 93 14.31 14.12 -1.08
CA ARG A 93 15.43 14.96 -1.54
C ARG A 93 16.39 14.20 -2.48
N TRP A 94 16.64 12.93 -2.20
CA TRP A 94 17.47 12.09 -3.05
C TRP A 94 16.73 11.73 -4.34
N LEU A 95 15.43 11.41 -4.22
CA LEU A 95 14.55 11.09 -5.35
C LEU A 95 14.40 12.26 -6.34
N ASP A 96 14.53 13.50 -5.90
CA ASP A 96 14.50 14.69 -6.78
C ASP A 96 15.60 14.68 -7.85
N HIS A 97 16.69 13.94 -7.61
CA HIS A 97 17.79 13.77 -8.56
C HIS A 97 17.96 12.32 -9.03
N ALA A 98 17.14 11.39 -8.53
CA ALA A 98 17.23 9.97 -8.87
C ALA A 98 16.61 9.70 -10.24
N ARG A 99 17.19 8.74 -10.96
CA ARG A 99 16.58 8.20 -12.19
C ARG A 99 15.46 7.21 -11.85
N ALA A 100 14.74 6.76 -12.87
CA ALA A 100 13.63 5.81 -12.71
C ALA A 100 14.04 4.50 -12.04
N ALA A 101 15.18 3.90 -12.43
CA ALA A 101 15.58 2.59 -11.89
C ALA A 101 15.94 2.64 -10.39
N PRO A 102 16.77 3.59 -9.89
CA PRO A 102 16.99 3.74 -8.44
C PRO A 102 15.71 4.08 -7.67
N THR A 103 14.81 4.88 -8.26
CA THR A 103 13.50 5.18 -7.65
C THR A 103 12.66 3.92 -7.46
N ALA A 104 12.61 3.05 -8.48
CA ALA A 104 11.91 1.77 -8.41
C ALA A 104 12.52 0.84 -7.35
N GLN A 105 13.85 0.76 -7.27
CA GLN A 105 14.54 -0.03 -6.24
C GLN A 105 14.19 0.46 -4.83
N ALA A 106 14.22 1.77 -4.58
CA ALA A 106 13.88 2.33 -3.27
C ALA A 106 12.39 2.09 -2.91
N ALA A 107 11.48 2.24 -3.87
CA ALA A 107 10.05 1.98 -3.66
C ALA A 107 9.77 0.49 -3.38
N LEU A 108 10.46 -0.43 -4.07
CA LEU A 108 10.37 -1.86 -3.79
C LEU A 108 10.94 -2.21 -2.42
N ALA A 109 12.03 -1.55 -1.99
CA ALA A 109 12.57 -1.72 -0.65
C ALA A 109 11.57 -1.26 0.44
N VAL A 110 10.91 -0.11 0.24
CA VAL A 110 9.83 0.33 1.13
C VAL A 110 8.65 -0.65 1.12
N SER A 111 8.27 -1.17 -0.05
CA SER A 111 7.23 -2.20 -0.14
C SER A 111 7.58 -3.47 0.63
N ALA A 112 8.84 -3.92 0.54
CA ALA A 112 9.32 -5.06 1.32
C ALA A 112 9.30 -4.78 2.83
N LEU A 113 9.65 -3.56 3.25
CA LEU A 113 9.55 -3.13 4.65
C LEU A 113 8.09 -3.08 5.13
N ALA A 114 7.17 -2.62 4.28
CA ALA A 114 5.73 -2.64 4.56
C ALA A 114 5.23 -4.08 4.75
N CYS A 115 5.56 -4.99 3.83
CA CYS A 115 5.24 -6.41 3.93
C CYS A 115 5.80 -7.05 5.21
N PHE A 116 7.06 -6.76 5.53
CA PHE A 116 7.67 -7.24 6.76
C PHE A 116 6.94 -6.70 8.00
N THR A 117 6.61 -5.42 8.02
CA THR A 117 5.87 -4.79 9.12
C THR A 117 4.51 -5.48 9.30
N ASP A 118 3.76 -5.61 8.21
CA ASP A 118 2.41 -6.16 8.18
C ASP A 118 2.34 -7.60 8.68
N PHE A 119 3.35 -8.44 8.41
CA PHE A 119 3.30 -9.85 8.80
C PHE A 119 4.15 -10.21 10.02
N GLN A 120 5.18 -9.44 10.36
CA GLN A 120 6.11 -9.78 11.45
C GLN A 120 6.00 -8.86 12.66
N LEU A 121 5.62 -7.59 12.47
CA LEU A 121 5.56 -6.61 13.56
C LEU A 121 4.12 -6.32 13.99
N THR A 122 3.17 -6.44 13.07
CA THR A 122 1.77 -6.12 13.32
C THR A 122 1.04 -7.27 14.03
N PRO A 123 0.33 -7.01 15.16
CA PRO A 123 -0.50 -8.00 15.83
C PRO A 123 -1.51 -8.63 14.88
N LYS A 124 -1.85 -9.91 15.06
CA LYS A 124 -2.77 -10.65 14.17
C LYS A 124 -4.05 -9.87 13.81
N ARG A 125 -4.66 -9.21 14.80
CA ARG A 125 -5.89 -8.41 14.63
C ARG A 125 -5.74 -7.20 13.70
N LEU A 126 -4.52 -6.69 13.52
CA LEU A 126 -4.23 -5.50 12.72
C LEU A 126 -3.50 -5.83 11.40
N ARG A 127 -3.28 -7.11 11.10
CA ARG A 127 -2.71 -7.51 9.81
C ARG A 127 -3.64 -7.12 8.65
N PRO A 128 -3.17 -7.09 7.40
CA PRO A 128 -4.01 -6.69 6.27
C PRO A 128 -5.21 -7.61 6.03
N GLY A 129 -5.13 -8.90 6.37
CA GLY A 129 -6.18 -9.88 6.10
C GLY A 129 -6.17 -10.42 4.65
N PHE A 130 -5.22 -9.99 3.82
CA PHE A 130 -5.02 -10.55 2.48
C PHE A 130 -4.72 -12.04 2.53
N GLU A 131 -3.96 -12.46 3.55
CA GLU A 131 -3.51 -13.82 3.77
C GLU A 131 -4.64 -14.83 4.00
N GLU A 132 -5.83 -14.34 4.38
CA GLU A 132 -7.03 -15.16 4.54
C GLU A 132 -7.67 -15.51 3.19
N ARG A 133 -7.28 -14.80 2.12
CA ARG A 133 -7.90 -14.91 0.78
C ARG A 133 -6.92 -15.25 -0.32
N LEU A 134 -5.64 -15.00 -0.10
CA LEU A 134 -4.59 -15.16 -1.10
C LEU A 134 -3.46 -16.01 -0.55
N GLU A 135 -2.96 -16.90 -1.40
CA GLU A 135 -1.74 -17.64 -1.12
C GLU A 135 -0.49 -16.73 -1.10
N ARG A 136 0.58 -17.20 -0.47
CA ARG A 136 1.81 -16.42 -0.28
C ARG A 136 2.44 -15.89 -1.58
N PRO A 137 2.50 -16.66 -2.70
CA PRO A 137 3.00 -16.13 -3.97
C PRO A 137 2.16 -14.96 -4.50
N ALA A 138 0.83 -15.04 -4.38
CA ALA A 138 -0.07 -13.96 -4.76
C ALA A 138 0.15 -12.71 -3.88
N LEU A 139 0.38 -12.88 -2.58
CA LEU A 139 0.74 -11.76 -1.70
C LEU A 139 2.01 -11.06 -2.18
N ALA A 140 3.05 -11.81 -2.57
CA ALA A 140 4.28 -11.22 -3.09
C ALA A 140 4.01 -10.34 -4.32
N VAL A 141 3.14 -10.78 -5.25
CA VAL A 141 2.73 -9.99 -6.41
C VAL A 141 1.99 -8.71 -6.01
N VAL A 142 1.13 -8.75 -4.98
CA VAL A 142 0.44 -7.55 -4.47
C VAL A 142 1.44 -6.52 -3.96
N TYR A 143 2.44 -6.93 -3.19
CA TYR A 143 3.48 -6.00 -2.71
C TYR A 143 4.41 -5.52 -3.82
N VAL A 144 4.68 -6.32 -4.85
CA VAL A 144 5.37 -5.83 -6.05
C VAL A 144 4.53 -4.76 -6.75
N ALA A 145 3.23 -4.99 -6.94
CA ALA A 145 2.31 -4.01 -7.53
C ALA A 145 2.21 -2.72 -6.70
N PHE A 146 2.22 -2.83 -5.37
CA PHE A 146 2.31 -1.72 -4.44
C PHE A 146 3.58 -0.90 -4.67
N GLY A 147 4.75 -1.55 -4.67
CA GLY A 147 6.05 -0.89 -4.86
C GLY A 147 6.19 -0.26 -6.24
N CYS A 148 5.71 -0.92 -7.30
CA CYS A 148 5.67 -0.36 -8.66
C CYS A 148 4.77 0.88 -8.73
N GLY A 149 3.59 0.85 -8.12
CA GLY A 149 2.70 2.01 -8.06
C GLY A 149 3.30 3.17 -7.27
N LEU A 150 3.99 2.87 -6.17
CA LEU A 150 4.71 3.87 -5.37
C LEU A 150 5.83 4.53 -6.20
N ALA A 151 6.63 3.74 -6.91
CA ALA A 151 7.67 4.24 -7.81
C ALA A 151 7.09 5.12 -8.91
N LEU A 152 6.04 4.64 -9.59
CA LEU A 152 5.36 5.37 -10.65
C LEU A 152 4.83 6.72 -10.14
N GLY A 153 4.15 6.72 -9.00
CA GLY A 153 3.63 7.94 -8.38
C GLY A 153 4.74 8.93 -8.00
N ALA A 154 5.86 8.44 -7.45
CA ALA A 154 7.01 9.26 -7.11
C ALA A 154 7.67 9.89 -8.34
N ILE A 155 7.80 9.14 -9.45
CA ILE A 155 8.33 9.64 -10.72
C ILE A 155 7.39 10.69 -11.33
N LEU A 156 6.08 10.40 -11.37
CA LEU A 156 5.09 11.29 -11.98
C LEU A 156 4.89 12.58 -11.19
N SER A 157 4.92 12.52 -9.85
CA SER A 157 4.77 13.72 -9.00
C SER A 157 5.89 14.74 -9.16
N ARG A 158 7.08 14.30 -9.62
CA ARG A 158 8.25 15.16 -9.90
C ARG A 158 8.26 15.77 -11.29
N ARG A 159 7.37 15.31 -12.18
CA ARG A 159 7.18 15.88 -13.52
C ARG A 159 6.11 16.97 -13.55
N ARG A 160 5.40 17.17 -12.45
CA ARG A 160 4.42 18.23 -12.23
C ARG A 160 5.11 19.44 -11.64
#